data_AF-A0A818J696-F1
#
_entry.id   AF-A0A818J696-F1
#
_cell.length_a   1.000
_cell.length_b   1.000
_cell.length_c   1.000
_cell.angle_alpha   90.00
_cell.angle_beta   90.00
_cell.angle_gamma   90.00
#
_symmetry.space_group_name_H-M   'P 1'
#
loop_
_entity.id
_entity.type
_entity.pdbx_description
1 polymer ?
#
loop_
_entity_poly.entity_id
_entity_poly.type
_entity_poly.pdbx_seq_one_letter_code
_entity_poly.pdbx_strand_id
1 'polypeptide(L)'
;MAIDIIANKADFQRHLNGCERRLNNLINSLQIIEKSSENLLLNNNQEKQKLYFNQLNDIISQIKFLYSSISKLEQCSYSFHGKKRLNSLKMNLEKNQKKFEKIQQCAQIKFGYEYKENDIEQSNNEQQEQLVNLINQNFNDQQTELDYIHERSILVNDLEEDLINLNETFHDIHRIIH
;
A
#
# COMPACT_ATOMS: atom_id res chain seq x y z
N MET A 1 -3.50 -4.09 2.52
CA MET A 1 -2.23 -3.33 2.66
C MET A 1 -1.13 -4.06 1.90
N ALA A 2 -0.60 -3.48 0.81
CA ALA A 2 0.52 -4.09 0.09
C ALA A 2 1.70 -4.26 1.06
N ILE A 3 2.16 -5.50 1.21
CA ILE A 3 3.39 -5.79 1.95
C ILE A 3 4.50 -5.33 1.01
N ASP A 4 5.02 -4.11 1.21
CA ASP A 4 6.26 -3.70 0.56
C ASP A 4 7.36 -4.66 1.04
N ILE A 5 7.66 -5.66 0.22
CA ILE A 5 8.68 -6.66 0.52
C ILE A 5 10.03 -5.96 0.41
N ILE A 6 10.73 -5.84 1.54
CA ILE A 6 12.11 -5.35 1.56
C ILE A 6 13.01 -6.51 1.12
N ALA A 7 13.16 -6.65 -0.20
CA ALA A 7 13.82 -7.79 -0.82
C ALA A 7 15.35 -7.67 -0.78
N ASN A 8 15.89 -6.45 -0.75
CA ASN A 8 17.32 -6.20 -0.81
C ASN A 8 17.74 -4.94 -0.02
N LYS A 9 19.06 -4.71 0.02
CA LYS A 9 19.67 -3.56 0.71
C LYS A 9 19.23 -2.21 0.12
N ALA A 10 19.03 -2.11 -1.19
CA ALA A 10 18.60 -0.86 -1.83
C ALA A 10 17.16 -0.50 -1.44
N ASP A 11 16.27 -1.50 -1.40
CA ASP A 11 14.90 -1.34 -0.92
C ASP A 11 14.88 -0.90 0.54
N PHE A 12 15.68 -1.54 1.40
CA PHE A 12 15.82 -1.13 2.79
C PHE A 12 16.21 0.35 2.92
N GLN A 13 17.20 0.81 2.15
CA GLN A 13 17.61 2.23 2.17
C GLN A 13 16.51 3.15 1.63
N ARG A 14 15.77 2.74 0.60
CA ARG A 14 14.64 3.50 0.05
C ARG A 14 13.53 3.67 1.11
N HIS A 15 13.15 2.60 1.79
CA HIS A 15 12.15 2.65 2.86
C HIS A 15 12.62 3.47 4.06
N LEU A 16 13.89 3.34 4.45
CA LEU A 16 14.48 4.15 5.52
C LEU A 16 14.45 5.65 5.19
N ASN A 17 14.88 6.03 3.98
CA ASN A 17 14.79 7.41 3.48
C ASN A 17 13.34 7.91 3.43
N GLY A 18 12.41 7.04 3.01
CA GLY A 18 10.97 7.33 3.00
C GLY A 18 10.42 7.63 4.39
N CYS A 19 10.83 6.88 5.40
CA CYS A 19 10.45 7.12 6.79
C CYS A 19 11.06 8.42 7.34
N GLU A 20 12.33 8.71 7.04
CA GLU A 20 12.97 9.97 7.41
C GLU A 20 12.24 11.19 6.81
N ARG A 21 11.86 11.12 5.51
CA ARG A 21 11.08 12.18 4.86
C ARG A 21 9.72 12.36 5.51
N ARG A 22 9.00 11.26 5.79
CA ARG A 22 7.69 11.30 6.45
C ARG A 22 7.78 11.84 7.89
N LEU A 23 8.85 11.52 8.62
CA LEU A 23 9.09 12.08 9.93
C LEU A 23 9.33 13.60 9.88
N ASN A 24 10.08 14.10 8.89
CA ASN A 24 10.24 15.54 8.70
C ASN A 24 8.91 16.22 8.37
N ASN A 25 8.06 15.60 7.56
CA ASN A 25 6.72 16.09 7.29
C ASN A 25 5.87 16.13 8.56
N LEU A 26 5.92 15.07 9.39
CA LEU A 26 5.25 15.03 10.70
C LEU A 26 5.71 16.18 11.59
N ILE A 27 7.01 16.47 11.66
CA ILE A 27 7.55 17.58 12.45
C ILE A 27 6.97 18.92 11.97
N ASN A 28 6.88 19.12 10.66
CA ASN A 28 6.28 20.33 10.09
C ASN A 28 4.78 20.42 10.41
N SER A 29 4.04 19.32 10.29
CA SER A 29 2.63 19.24 10.67
C SER A 29 2.43 19.57 12.16
N LEU A 30 3.33 19.11 13.03
CA LEU A 30 3.30 19.42 14.46
C LEU A 30 3.56 20.92 14.74
N GLN A 31 4.41 21.58 13.98
CA GLN A 31 4.61 23.03 14.12
C GLN A 31 3.39 23.82 13.63
N ILE A 32 2.76 23.36 12.54
CA ILE A 32 1.55 23.98 12.02
C ILE A 32 0.41 23.84 13.04
N ILE A 33 0.21 22.64 13.59
CA ILE A 33 -0.90 22.38 14.50
C ILE A 33 -0.76 23.14 15.83
N GLU A 34 0.46 23.35 16.32
CA GLU A 34 0.70 24.20 17.49
C GLU A 34 0.23 25.63 17.23
N LYS A 35 0.62 26.23 16.10
CA LYS A 35 0.16 27.57 15.70
C LYS A 35 -1.35 27.61 15.47
N SER A 36 -1.93 26.56 14.87
CA SER A 36 -3.38 26.45 14.70
C SER A 36 -4.09 26.44 16.05
N SER A 37 -3.54 25.76 17.06
CA SER A 37 -4.11 25.70 18.41
C SER A 37 -4.13 27.07 19.09
N GLU A 38 -3.04 27.84 18.99
CA GLU A 38 -2.94 29.20 19.52
C GLU A 38 -3.96 30.14 18.86
N ASN A 39 -4.10 30.04 17.54
CA ASN A 39 -5.08 30.83 16.79
C ASN A 39 -6.52 30.46 17.17
N LEU A 40 -6.80 29.19 17.46
CA LEU A 40 -8.12 28.73 17.86
C LEU A 40 -8.50 29.22 19.28
N LEU A 41 -7.51 29.33 20.18
CA LEU A 41 -7.71 29.94 21.51
C LEU A 41 -8.09 31.42 21.40
N LEU A 42 -7.50 32.16 20.45
CA LEU A 42 -7.74 33.59 20.25
C LEU A 42 -9.04 33.86 19.49
N ASN A 43 -9.38 33.02 18.51
CA ASN A 43 -10.52 33.20 17.63
C ASN A 43 -11.26 31.87 17.42
N ASN A 44 -12.17 31.57 18.35
CA ASN A 44 -12.96 30.35 18.32
C ASN A 44 -13.98 30.41 17.18
N ASN A 45 -13.77 29.60 16.14
CA ASN A 45 -14.66 29.42 15.00
C ASN A 45 -14.82 27.92 14.75
N GLN A 46 -16.06 27.45 14.61
CA GLN A 46 -16.40 26.04 14.39
C GLN A 46 -15.70 25.42 13.17
N GLU A 47 -15.56 26.16 12.06
CA GLU A 47 -14.85 25.66 10.87
C GLU A 47 -13.36 25.46 11.12
N LYS A 48 -12.73 26.41 11.84
CA LYS A 48 -11.32 26.31 12.23
C LYS A 48 -11.10 25.18 13.23
N GLN A 49 -12.05 24.97 14.15
CA GLN A 49 -12.04 23.86 15.10
C GLN A 49 -12.11 22.52 14.37
N LYS A 50 -13.02 22.37 13.40
CA LYS A 50 -13.14 21.15 12.59
C LYS A 50 -11.85 20.88 11.80
N LEU A 51 -11.28 21.90 11.15
CA LEU A 51 -10.01 21.78 10.43
C LEU A 51 -8.87 21.35 11.38
N TYR A 52 -8.80 21.96 12.56
CA TYR A 52 -7.82 21.62 13.59
C TYR A 52 -7.95 20.15 14.02
N PHE A 53 -9.16 19.65 14.24
CA PHE A 53 -9.38 18.24 14.59
C PHE A 53 -9.02 17.27 13.47
N ASN A 54 -9.32 17.61 12.22
CA ASN A 54 -8.89 16.80 11.07
C ASN A 54 -7.36 16.72 11.00
N GLN A 55 -6.66 17.84 11.20
CA GLN A 55 -5.21 17.85 11.22
C GLN A 55 -4.62 17.00 12.37
N LEU A 56 -5.26 16.98 13.55
CA LEU A 56 -4.87 16.07 14.63
C LEU A 56 -5.03 14.60 14.23
N ASN A 57 -6.15 14.24 13.58
CA ASN A 57 -6.41 12.88 13.11
C ASN A 57 -5.39 12.43 12.06
N ASP A 58 -5.03 13.32 11.14
CA ASP A 58 -4.00 13.07 10.12
C ASP A 58 -2.64 12.81 10.75
N ILE A 59 -2.29 13.60 11.77
CA ILE A 59 -1.03 13.44 12.51
C ILE A 59 -0.98 12.09 13.23
N ILE A 60 -2.08 11.67 13.88
CA ILE A 60 -2.17 10.34 14.52
C ILE A 60 -1.91 9.24 13.50
N SER A 61 -2.55 9.33 12.34
CA SER A 61 -2.41 8.36 11.26
C SER A 61 -0.97 8.30 10.73
N GLN A 62 -0.30 9.45 10.60
CA GLN A 62 1.12 9.52 10.23
C GLN A 62 2.03 8.87 11.27
N ILE A 63 1.79 9.11 12.56
CA ILE A 63 2.55 8.50 13.66
C ILE A 63 2.39 6.98 13.62
N LYS A 64 1.16 6.47 13.53
CA LYS A 64 0.86 5.03 13.43
C LYS A 64 1.58 4.39 12.24
N PHE A 65 1.49 5.02 11.07
CA PHE A 65 2.17 4.56 9.86
C PHE A 65 3.69 4.47 10.05
N LEU A 66 4.30 5.50 10.65
CA LEU A 66 5.74 5.55 10.90
C LEU A 66 6.18 4.43 11.86
N TYR A 67 5.46 4.21 12.96
CA TYR A 67 5.75 3.09 13.87
C TYR A 67 5.68 1.73 13.17
N SER A 68 4.62 1.49 12.39
CA SER A 68 4.47 0.26 11.61
C SER A 68 5.63 0.07 10.63
N SER A 69 5.99 1.13 9.90
CA SER A 69 7.06 1.08 8.89
C SER A 69 8.45 0.86 9.50
N ILE A 70 8.73 1.51 10.63
CA ILE A 70 10.00 1.36 11.35
C ILE A 70 10.11 -0.06 11.93
N SER A 71 9.03 -0.58 12.51
CA SER A 71 8.98 -1.95 13.02
C SER A 71 9.27 -2.99 11.93
N LYS A 72 8.72 -2.80 10.72
CA LYS A 72 9.06 -3.63 9.55
C LYS A 72 10.54 -3.56 9.20
N LEU A 73 11.13 -2.36 9.17
CA LEU A 73 12.54 -2.17 8.86
C LEU A 73 13.48 -2.83 9.87
N GLU A 74 13.10 -2.90 11.14
CA GLU A 74 13.86 -3.64 12.17
C GLU A 74 13.90 -5.14 11.94
N GLN A 75 12.77 -5.69 11.51
CA GLN A 75 12.62 -7.13 11.29
C GLN A 75 13.37 -7.58 10.03
N CYS A 76 13.76 -6.65 9.15
CA CYS A 76 14.56 -6.97 7.97
C CYS A 76 15.99 -7.38 8.34
N SER A 77 16.50 -8.40 7.64
CA SER A 77 17.89 -8.86 7.74
C SER A 77 18.93 -7.76 7.45
N TYR A 78 18.55 -6.73 6.69
CA TYR A 78 19.40 -5.60 6.34
C TYR A 78 19.49 -4.50 7.41
N SER A 79 18.76 -4.62 8.53
CA SER A 79 18.72 -3.61 9.60
C SER A 79 20.09 -3.33 10.21
N PHE A 80 21.00 -4.30 10.20
CA PHE A 80 22.39 -4.14 10.66
C PHE A 80 23.13 -2.99 9.94
N HIS A 81 22.86 -2.79 8.64
CA HIS A 81 23.50 -1.73 7.85
C HIS A 81 22.92 -0.32 8.06
N GLY A 82 21.82 -0.21 8.81
CA GLY A 82 21.13 1.05 9.07
C GLY A 82 20.84 1.33 10.54
N LYS A 83 21.31 0.48 11.46
CA LYS A 83 20.90 0.48 12.88
C LYS A 83 20.99 1.84 13.56
N LYS A 84 22.08 2.59 13.34
CA LYS A 84 22.25 3.95 13.91
C LYS A 84 21.17 4.91 13.41
N ARG A 85 20.87 4.90 12.11
CA ARG A 85 19.83 5.76 11.51
C ARG A 85 18.44 5.35 11.97
N LEU A 86 18.16 4.05 12.02
CA LEU A 86 16.88 3.53 12.48
C LEU A 86 16.63 3.87 13.96
N ASN A 87 17.65 3.76 14.81
CA ASN A 87 17.56 4.19 16.21
C ASN A 87 17.31 5.71 16.34
N SER A 88 18.02 6.52 15.54
CA SER A 88 17.79 7.96 15.50
C SER A 88 16.36 8.30 15.08
N LEU A 89 15.86 7.63 14.04
CA LEU A 89 14.50 7.78 13.54
C LEU A 89 13.45 7.44 14.60
N LYS A 90 13.64 6.34 15.35
CA LYS A 90 12.79 5.97 16.49
C LYS A 90 12.77 7.03 17.59
N MET A 91 13.96 7.44 18.05
CA MET A 91 14.05 8.42 19.14
C MET A 91 13.38 9.73 18.75
N ASN A 92 13.57 10.16 17.50
CA ASN A 92 12.92 11.36 16.98
C ASN A 92 11.40 11.16 16.85
N LEU A 93 10.92 10.00 16.39
CA LEU A 93 9.49 9.71 16.34
C LEU A 93 8.88 9.72 17.74
N GLU A 94 9.49 9.06 18.73
CA GLU A 94 9.03 9.04 20.11
C GLU A 94 8.97 10.44 20.73
N LYS A 95 10.00 11.26 20.50
CA LYS A 95 10.01 12.66 20.94
C LYS A 95 8.83 13.45 20.35
N ASN A 96 8.55 13.26 19.06
CA ASN A 96 7.46 13.95 18.37
C ASN A 96 6.07 13.39 18.74
N GLN A 97 5.96 12.10 19.05
CA GLN A 97 4.74 11.52 19.61
C GLN A 97 4.42 12.15 20.97
N LYS A 98 5.40 12.23 21.88
CA LYS A 98 5.19 12.89 23.19
C LYS A 98 4.79 14.35 23.05
N LYS A 99 5.33 15.04 22.04
CA LYS A 99 4.93 16.41 21.70
C LYS A 99 3.47 16.45 21.22
N PHE A 100 3.10 15.54 20.33
CA PHE A 100 1.73 15.39 19.84
C PHE A 100 0.73 15.10 20.96
N GLU A 101 1.04 14.18 21.88
CA GLU A 101 0.19 13.83 23.02
C GLU A 101 -0.16 15.05 23.88
N LYS A 102 0.79 15.98 24.09
CA LYS A 102 0.52 17.23 24.81
C LYS A 102 -0.45 18.14 24.06
N ILE A 103 -0.29 18.24 22.73
CA ILE A 103 -1.19 19.03 21.88
C ILE A 103 -2.59 18.41 21.91
N GLN A 104 -2.67 17.09 21.81
CA GLN A 104 -3.93 16.35 21.86
C GLN A 104 -4.65 16.52 23.20
N GLN A 105 -3.93 16.42 24.33
CA GLN A 105 -4.49 16.67 25.67
C GLN A 105 -5.01 18.11 25.81
N CYS A 106 -4.27 19.09 25.28
CA CYS A 106 -4.73 20.47 25.24
C CYS A 106 -6.03 20.58 24.42
N ALA A 107 -6.09 19.93 23.26
CA ALA A 107 -7.26 19.93 22.40
C ALA A 107 -8.49 19.29 23.07
N GLN A 108 -8.29 18.20 23.82
CA GLN A 108 -9.33 17.54 24.61
C GLN A 108 -9.89 18.50 25.67
N ILE A 109 -9.01 19.10 26.47
CA ILE A 109 -9.39 19.96 27.60
C ILE A 109 -10.03 21.28 27.13
N LYS A 110 -9.50 21.88 26.06
CA LYS A 110 -9.88 23.23 25.62
C LYS A 110 -11.00 23.24 24.58
N PHE A 111 -11.09 22.21 23.75
CA PHE A 111 -11.97 22.21 22.58
C PHE A 111 -12.89 21.00 22.51
N GLY A 112 -12.83 20.06 23.47
CA GLY A 112 -13.65 18.84 23.44
C GLY A 112 -13.28 17.89 22.31
N TYR A 113 -12.00 17.86 21.91
CA TYR A 113 -11.51 16.94 20.89
C TYR A 113 -11.66 15.49 21.35
N GLU A 114 -12.36 14.66 20.58
CA GLU A 114 -12.40 13.20 20.77
C GLU A 114 -11.87 12.52 19.51
N TYR A 115 -10.77 11.78 19.65
CA TYR A 115 -10.29 10.92 18.58
C TYR A 115 -11.16 9.65 18.53
N LYS A 116 -11.99 9.52 17.49
CA LYS A 116 -12.73 8.30 17.21
C LYS A 116 -11.95 7.49 16.18
N GLU A 117 -11.42 6.36 16.62
CA GLU A 117 -10.60 5.45 15.81
C GLU A 117 -11.40 4.78 14.66
N ASN A 118 -12.74 4.83 14.73
CA ASN A 118 -13.64 3.97 13.97
C ASN A 118 -13.96 4.40 12.52
N ASP A 119 -13.70 5.65 12.12
CA ASP A 119 -14.16 6.13 10.81
C ASP A 119 -13.20 5.79 9.65
N ILE A 120 -11.97 5.33 9.95
CA ILE A 120 -10.94 4.99 8.94
C ILE A 120 -10.93 3.49 8.61
N GLU A 121 -11.36 2.62 9.54
CA GLU A 121 -11.35 1.17 9.32
C GLU A 121 -12.49 0.71 8.40
N GLN A 122 -13.67 1.33 8.46
CA GLN A 122 -14.81 0.96 7.60
C GLN A 122 -14.57 1.31 6.12
N SER A 123 -14.05 2.51 5.81
CA SER A 123 -13.81 2.91 4.42
C SER A 123 -12.68 2.11 3.74
N ASN A 124 -11.67 1.68 4.50
CA ASN A 124 -10.58 0.87 3.95
C ASN A 124 -10.98 -0.59 3.65
N ASN A 125 -11.92 -1.15 4.41
CA ASN A 125 -12.40 -2.52 4.17
C ASN A 125 -13.23 -2.60 2.89
N GLU A 126 -14.15 -1.66 2.65
CA GLU A 126 -14.99 -1.66 1.44
C GLU A 126 -14.15 -1.49 0.16
N GLN A 127 -13.15 -0.60 0.18
CA GLN A 127 -12.25 -0.41 -0.97
C GLN A 127 -11.33 -1.62 -1.20
N GLN A 128 -10.89 -2.29 -0.13
CA GLN A 128 -10.11 -3.52 -0.25
C GLN A 128 -10.95 -4.69 -0.78
N GLU A 129 -12.19 -4.85 -0.34
CA GLU A 129 -13.11 -5.87 -0.89
C GLU A 129 -13.38 -5.63 -2.38
N GLN A 130 -13.61 -4.38 -2.80
CA GLN A 130 -13.80 -4.04 -4.21
C GLN A 130 -12.56 -4.37 -5.06
N LEU A 131 -11.36 -4.09 -4.56
CA LEU A 131 -10.11 -4.44 -5.24
C LEU A 131 -9.89 -5.96 -5.34
N VAL A 132 -10.17 -6.71 -4.27
CA VAL A 132 -10.08 -8.18 -4.27
C VAL A 132 -11.05 -8.79 -5.29
N ASN A 133 -12.27 -8.27 -5.38
CA ASN A 133 -13.26 -8.72 -6.35
C ASN A 133 -12.82 -8.48 -7.80
N LEU A 134 -12.22 -7.32 -8.10
CA LEU A 134 -11.70 -7.00 -9.43
C LEU A 134 -10.51 -7.88 -9.83
N ILE A 135 -9.61 -8.20 -8.89
CA ILE A 135 -8.46 -9.09 -9.15
C ILE A 135 -8.95 -10.52 -9.45
N ASN A 136 -9.91 -11.01 -8.68
CA ASN A 136 -10.47 -12.35 -8.86
C ASN A 136 -11.24 -12.48 -10.18
N GLN A 137 -11.96 -11.42 -10.61
CA GLN A 137 -12.63 -11.40 -11.92
C GLN A 137 -11.61 -11.47 -13.07
N ASN A 138 -10.60 -10.60 -13.07
CA ASN A 138 -9.56 -10.61 -14.12
C ASN A 138 -8.81 -11.95 -14.20
N PHE A 139 -8.56 -12.61 -13.07
CA PHE A 139 -7.89 -13.92 -13.07
C PHE A 139 -8.76 -14.99 -13.73
N ASN A 140 -10.06 -15.02 -13.45
CA ASN A 140 -10.98 -15.96 -14.06
C ASN A 140 -11.15 -15.74 -15.57
N ASP A 141 -11.20 -14.48 -16.01
CA ASP A 141 -11.34 -14.15 -17.42
C ASP A 141 -10.10 -14.59 -18.22
N GLN A 142 -8.90 -14.36 -17.68
CA GLN A 142 -7.64 -14.82 -18.28
C GLN A 142 -7.52 -16.35 -18.33
N GLN A 143 -7.96 -17.06 -17.29
CA GLN A 143 -7.94 -18.52 -17.27
C GLN A 143 -8.90 -19.10 -18.32
N THR A 144 -10.09 -18.51 -18.46
CA THR A 144 -11.08 -18.93 -19.47
C THR A 144 -10.55 -18.73 -20.89
N GLU A 145 -9.84 -17.62 -21.15
CA GLU A 145 -9.23 -17.35 -22.46
C GLU A 145 -8.09 -18.34 -22.78
N LEU A 146 -7.28 -18.71 -21.79
CA LEU A 146 -6.24 -19.73 -21.95
C LEU A 146 -6.82 -21.12 -22.23
N ASP A 147 -7.88 -21.50 -21.54
CA ASP A 147 -8.56 -22.79 -21.75
C ASP A 147 -9.13 -22.85 -23.18
N TYR A 148 -9.73 -21.76 -23.68
CA TYR A 148 -10.22 -21.67 -25.06
C TYR A 148 -9.10 -21.76 -26.11
N ILE A 149 -7.95 -21.10 -25.87
CA ILE A 149 -6.78 -21.20 -26.75
C ILE A 149 -6.24 -22.63 -26.75
N HIS A 150 -6.22 -23.29 -25.60
CA HIS A 150 -5.76 -24.67 -25.47
C HIS A 150 -6.63 -25.64 -26.26
N GLU A 151 -7.95 -25.57 -26.11
CA GLU A 151 -8.89 -26.40 -26.89
C GLU A 151 -8.71 -26.20 -28.40
N ARG A 152 -8.51 -24.94 -28.83
CA ARG A 152 -8.30 -24.62 -30.24
C ARG A 152 -6.95 -25.12 -30.76
N SER A 153 -5.92 -25.18 -29.91
CA SER A 153 -4.64 -25.78 -30.26
C SER A 153 -4.74 -27.29 -30.48
N ILE A 154 -5.56 -28.00 -29.68
CA ILE A 154 -5.81 -29.44 -29.86
C ILE A 154 -6.45 -29.67 -31.24
N LEU A 155 -7.51 -28.92 -31.56
CA LEU A 155 -8.20 -28.97 -32.85
C LEU A 155 -7.27 -28.72 -34.05
N VAL A 156 -6.33 -27.79 -33.94
CA VAL A 156 -5.35 -27.53 -35.00
C VAL A 156 -4.39 -28.71 -35.18
N ASN A 157 -3.92 -29.31 -34.08
CA ASN A 157 -3.04 -30.48 -34.16
C ASN A 157 -3.75 -31.66 -34.83
N ASP A 158 -5.02 -31.90 -34.51
CA ASP A 158 -5.81 -32.96 -35.14
C ASP A 158 -5.94 -32.75 -36.66
N LEU A 159 -6.17 -31.49 -37.09
CA LEU A 159 -6.21 -31.13 -38.52
C LEU A 159 -4.86 -31.30 -39.22
N GLU A 160 -3.75 -31.02 -38.53
CA GLU A 160 -2.40 -31.25 -39.06
C GLU A 160 -2.14 -32.74 -39.29
N GLU A 161 -2.58 -33.60 -38.37
CA GLU A 161 -2.49 -35.05 -38.51
C GLU A 161 -3.31 -35.56 -39.71
N ASP A 162 -4.55 -35.07 -39.86
CA ASP A 162 -5.39 -35.39 -41.02
C ASP A 162 -4.76 -34.98 -42.35
N LEU A 163 -4.10 -33.81 -42.41
CA LEU A 163 -3.41 -33.34 -43.61
C LEU A 163 -2.20 -34.19 -43.96
N ILE A 164 -1.45 -34.66 -42.95
CA ILE A 164 -0.33 -35.59 -43.15
C ILE A 164 -0.86 -36.90 -43.75
N ASN A 165 -1.90 -37.49 -43.15
CA ASN A 165 -2.52 -38.73 -43.63
C ASN A 165 -3.03 -38.60 -45.08
N LEU A 166 -3.66 -37.46 -45.41
CA LEU A 166 -4.13 -37.18 -46.76
C LEU A 166 -2.96 -37.06 -47.75
N ASN A 167 -1.88 -36.39 -47.37
CA ASN A 167 -0.70 -36.23 -48.20
C ASN A 167 0.01 -37.57 -48.48
N GLU A 168 0.09 -38.46 -47.48
CA GLU A 168 0.59 -39.83 -47.66
C GLU A 168 -0.26 -40.60 -48.67
N THR A 169 -1.59 -40.50 -48.54
CA THR A 169 -2.53 -41.12 -49.48
C THR A 169 -2.34 -40.60 -50.91
N PHE A 170 -2.12 -39.30 -51.10
CA PHE A 170 -1.82 -38.73 -52.41
C PHE A 170 -0.50 -39.24 -52.99
N HIS A 171 0.54 -39.38 -52.16
CA HIS A 171 1.82 -39.95 -52.58
C HIS A 171 1.68 -41.41 -53.02
N ASP A 172 0.89 -42.20 -52.30
CA ASP A 172 0.62 -43.59 -52.67
C ASP A 172 -0.16 -43.70 -53.97
N ILE A 173 -1.19 -42.87 -54.17
CA ILE A 173 -1.93 -42.81 -55.45
C ILE A 173 -1.00 -42.40 -56.59
N HIS A 174 -0.15 -41.39 -56.39
CA HIS A 174 0.81 -40.95 -57.40
C HIS A 174 1.78 -42.07 -57.79
N ARG A 175 2.27 -42.86 -56.82
CA ARG A 175 3.12 -44.04 -57.06
C ARG A 175 2.42 -45.17 -57.83
N ILE A 176 1.09 -45.26 -57.74
CA ILE A 176 0.31 -46.27 -58.48
C ILE A 176 0.12 -45.83 -59.94
N ILE A 177 -0.05 -44.54 -60.19
CA ILE A 177 -0.35 -43.97 -61.51
C ILE A 177 0.91 -43.81 -62.37
N HIS A 178 2.06 -43.51 -61.76
CA HIS A 178 3.35 -43.28 -62.41
C HIS A 178 4.35 -44.39 -62.10
#